data_AF-A0A1I8P3N1-F1
#
_entry.id   AF-A0A1I8P3N1-F1
#
_cell.length_a   1.000
_cell.length_b   1.000
_cell.length_c   1.000
_cell.angle_alpha   90.00
_cell.angle_beta   90.00
_cell.angle_gamma   90.00
#
_symmetry.space_group_name_H-M   'P 1'
#
loop_
_entity.id
_entity.type
_entity.pdbx_description
1 polymer ?
#
loop_
_entity_poly.entity_id
_entity_poly.type
_entity_poly.pdbx_seq_one_letter_code
_entity_poly.pdbx_strand_id
1 'polypeptide(L)'
;MSLLEQYEKQYSILIAEITSQIGRLSLTNERKELCSKIDSSLTEAQELLEQIQLEIRDLNAAQRTTATSKLNCAQVELKRLQGEYTKAKENSKKKQNPLDYQAAAGDYDDYEDVAISNDQRQRLLDNSETIERTGNRLQEGYRVVIETETMGAQILSDLHQQRETIQNSRARLRETNAELGRASRTLNTMMLRALREKAVLYVVGGVFGVAVVVSLYLTFSSPTTATNS
;
A
#
# COMPACT_ATOMS: atom_id res chain seq x y z
N MET A 1 -7.01 8.76 15.75
CA MET A 1 -6.93 7.54 14.95
C MET A 1 -7.60 7.86 13.63
N SER A 2 -6.88 7.79 12.50
CA SER A 2 -7.50 8.03 11.20
C SER A 2 -8.38 6.84 10.81
N LEU A 3 -9.35 7.05 9.92
CA LEU A 3 -10.23 5.99 9.43
C LEU A 3 -9.42 4.87 8.75
N LEU A 4 -8.41 5.25 7.96
CA LEU A 4 -7.42 4.33 7.39
C LEU A 4 -6.75 3.42 8.43
N GLU A 5 -6.27 4.00 9.53
CA GLU A 5 -5.57 3.26 10.60
C GLU A 5 -6.52 2.28 11.31
N GLN A 6 -7.80 2.63 11.41
CA GLN A 6 -8.83 1.74 11.93
C GLN A 6 -9.08 0.54 11.00
N TYR A 7 -9.16 0.77 9.69
CA TYR A 7 -9.29 -0.30 8.70
C TYR A 7 -8.05 -1.19 8.64
N GLU A 8 -6.84 -0.62 8.66
CA GLU A 8 -5.59 -1.39 8.71
C GLU A 8 -5.54 -2.31 9.95
N LYS A 9 -6.00 -1.81 11.10
CA LYS A 9 -6.07 -2.59 12.34
C LYS A 9 -7.11 -3.71 12.25
N GLN A 10 -8.31 -3.42 11.74
CA GLN A 10 -9.37 -4.41 11.54
C GLN A 10 -8.90 -5.52 10.59
N TYR A 11 -8.30 -5.15 9.47
CA TYR A 11 -7.73 -6.09 8.51
C TYR A 11 -6.67 -7.00 9.14
N SER A 12 -5.76 -6.44 9.95
CA SER A 12 -4.71 -7.22 10.62
C SER A 12 -5.28 -8.26 11.60
N ILE A 13 -6.33 -7.89 12.35
CA ILE A 13 -7.02 -8.81 13.26
C ILE A 13 -7.69 -9.94 12.47
N LEU A 14 -8.36 -9.58 11.37
CA LEU A 14 -9.09 -10.53 10.55
C LEU A 14 -8.15 -11.53 9.85
N ILE A 15 -6.99 -11.09 9.35
CA ILE A 15 -5.97 -11.99 8.79
C ILE A 15 -5.41 -12.96 9.83
N ALA A 16 -5.16 -12.50 11.06
CA ALA A 16 -4.72 -13.36 12.15
C ALA A 16 -5.79 -14.40 12.49
N GLU A 17 -7.05 -14.00 12.50
CA GLU A 17 -8.19 -14.90 12.71
C GLU A 17 -8.29 -15.95 11.60
N ILE A 18 -8.27 -15.54 10.32
CA ILE A 18 -8.34 -16.47 9.18
C ILE A 18 -7.18 -17.46 9.22
N THR A 19 -5.95 -17.00 9.51
CA THR A 19 -4.77 -17.87 9.62
C THR A 19 -4.96 -18.92 10.71
N SER A 20 -5.44 -18.52 11.89
CA SER A 20 -5.73 -19.42 13.01
C SER A 20 -6.84 -20.43 12.66
N GLN A 21 -7.91 -19.97 12.02
CA GLN A 21 -9.03 -20.81 11.59
C GLN A 21 -8.59 -21.84 10.53
N ILE A 22 -7.75 -21.45 9.55
CA ILE A 22 -7.16 -22.37 8.57
C ILE A 22 -6.31 -23.45 9.26
N GLY A 23 -5.51 -23.07 10.26
CA GLY A 23 -4.74 -24.03 11.07
C GLY A 23 -5.65 -25.04 11.82
N ARG A 24 -6.73 -24.54 12.42
CA ARG A 24 -7.73 -25.38 13.12
C ARG A 24 -8.52 -26.28 12.18
N LEU A 25 -8.76 -25.87 10.93
CA LEU A 25 -9.45 -26.67 9.92
C LEU A 25 -8.76 -28.01 9.66
N SER A 26 -7.42 -28.04 9.76
CA SER A 26 -6.64 -29.28 9.62
C SER A 26 -6.81 -30.27 10.79
N LEU A 27 -7.29 -29.81 11.94
CA LEU A 27 -7.31 -30.53 13.21
C LEU A 27 -8.73 -30.97 13.65
N THR A 28 -9.77 -30.24 13.24
CA THR A 28 -11.15 -30.44 13.74
C THR A 28 -12.00 -31.37 12.86
N ASN A 29 -13.05 -31.98 13.42
CA ASN A 29 -14.06 -32.77 12.70
C ASN A 29 -15.30 -31.97 12.26
N GLU A 30 -15.67 -30.91 12.98
CA GLU A 30 -16.69 -29.89 12.64
C GLU A 30 -16.21 -28.91 11.54
N ARG A 31 -15.79 -29.45 10.39
CA ARG A 31 -15.12 -28.66 9.34
C ARG A 31 -16.08 -27.80 8.51
N LYS A 32 -17.35 -28.17 8.37
CA LYS A 32 -18.32 -27.43 7.54
C LYS A 32 -18.58 -26.02 8.11
N GLU A 33 -18.79 -25.90 9.41
CA GLU A 33 -19.04 -24.62 10.06
C GLU A 33 -17.80 -23.72 10.04
N LEU A 34 -16.61 -24.30 10.28
CA LEU A 34 -15.35 -23.57 10.15
C LEU A 34 -15.08 -23.08 8.72
N CYS A 35 -15.34 -23.90 7.70
CA CYS A 35 -15.24 -23.47 6.30
C CYS A 35 -16.16 -22.28 6.01
N SER A 36 -17.41 -22.33 6.47
CA SER A 36 -18.35 -21.21 6.28
C SER A 36 -17.88 -19.93 6.99
N LYS A 37 -17.29 -20.04 8.19
CA LYS A 37 -16.71 -18.90 8.91
C LYS A 37 -15.52 -18.32 8.17
N ILE A 38 -14.60 -19.17 7.70
CA ILE A 38 -13.44 -18.73 6.90
C ILE A 38 -13.87 -18.06 5.60
N ASP A 39 -14.88 -18.62 4.90
CA ASP A 39 -15.44 -18.02 3.68
C ASP A 39 -16.01 -16.62 3.94
N SER A 40 -16.73 -16.44 5.06
CA SER A 40 -17.25 -15.13 5.49
C SER A 40 -16.12 -14.14 5.83
N SER A 41 -15.13 -14.56 6.63
CA SER A 41 -14.01 -13.71 7.04
C SER A 41 -13.11 -13.33 5.86
N LEU A 42 -12.93 -14.22 4.87
CA LEU A 42 -12.22 -13.89 3.63
C LEU A 42 -12.95 -12.82 2.81
N THR A 43 -14.28 -12.87 2.77
CA THR A 43 -15.10 -11.86 2.09
C THR A 43 -15.00 -10.51 2.80
N GLU A 44 -15.14 -10.49 4.13
CA GLU A 44 -14.98 -9.27 4.94
C GLU A 44 -13.57 -8.67 4.81
N ALA A 45 -12.53 -9.51 4.68
CA ALA A 45 -11.16 -9.05 4.45
C ALA A 45 -10.97 -8.42 3.06
N GLN A 46 -11.71 -8.89 2.05
CA GLN A 46 -11.72 -8.27 0.72
C GLN A 46 -12.44 -6.91 0.77
N GLU A 47 -13.60 -6.81 1.43
CA GLU A 47 -14.32 -5.56 1.60
C GLU A 47 -13.49 -4.50 2.33
N LEU A 48 -12.75 -4.89 3.38
CA LEU A 48 -11.83 -4.01 4.09
C LEU A 48 -10.70 -3.49 3.19
N LEU A 49 -10.14 -4.33 2.31
CA LEU A 49 -9.13 -3.88 1.35
C LEU A 49 -9.68 -2.87 0.35
N GLU A 50 -10.92 -3.05 -0.11
CA GLU A 50 -11.60 -2.08 -0.98
C GLU A 50 -11.81 -0.73 -0.26
N GLN A 51 -12.23 -0.76 1.02
CA GLN A 51 -12.37 0.44 1.84
C GLN A 51 -11.03 1.16 2.06
N ILE A 52 -9.95 0.42 2.34
CA ILE A 52 -8.59 0.97 2.42
C ILE A 52 -8.19 1.59 1.07
N GLN A 53 -8.52 0.96 -0.05
CA GLN A 53 -8.20 1.49 -1.38
C GLN A 53 -8.90 2.82 -1.65
N LEU A 54 -10.17 2.97 -1.24
CA LEU A 54 -10.92 4.22 -1.36
C LEU A 54 -10.29 5.32 -0.52
N GLU A 55 -9.99 5.03 0.75
CA GLU A 55 -9.40 5.99 1.69
C GLU A 55 -7.99 6.45 1.25
N ILE A 56 -7.21 5.57 0.60
CA ILE A 56 -5.88 5.92 0.07
C ILE A 56 -5.95 6.99 -1.03
N ARG A 57 -7.08 7.12 -1.75
CA ARG A 57 -7.23 8.12 -2.82
C ARG A 57 -7.26 9.54 -2.28
N ASP A 58 -7.71 9.72 -1.04
CA ASP A 58 -7.83 11.02 -0.39
C ASP A 58 -6.53 11.48 0.29
N LEU A 59 -5.48 10.64 0.29
CA LEU A 59 -4.17 10.95 0.86
C LEU A 59 -3.32 11.82 -0.05
N ASN A 60 -2.38 12.55 0.57
CA ASN A 60 -1.35 13.29 -0.17
C ASN A 60 -0.41 12.34 -0.94
N ALA A 61 0.30 12.84 -1.96
CA ALA A 61 1.11 12.01 -2.86
C ALA A 61 2.19 11.16 -2.15
N ALA A 62 2.77 11.67 -1.06
CA ALA A 62 3.79 10.96 -0.29
C ALA A 62 3.20 9.82 0.54
N GLN A 63 2.09 10.08 1.26
CA GLN A 63 1.37 9.07 2.05
C GLN A 63 0.72 8.02 1.17
N ARG A 64 0.17 8.42 0.03
CA ARG A 64 -0.45 7.54 -0.96
C ARG A 64 0.53 6.48 -1.47
N THR A 65 1.75 6.87 -1.81
CA THR A 65 2.78 5.93 -2.31
C THR A 65 3.06 4.83 -1.28
N THR A 66 3.29 5.20 -0.02
CA THR A 66 3.54 4.24 1.06
C THR A 66 2.33 3.37 1.34
N ALA A 67 1.12 3.95 1.36
CA ALA A 67 -0.11 3.23 1.64
C ALA A 67 -0.50 2.25 0.50
N THR A 68 -0.32 2.64 -0.76
CA THR A 68 -0.53 1.76 -1.92
C THR A 68 0.43 0.56 -1.89
N SER A 69 1.70 0.78 -1.52
CA SER A 69 2.63 -0.34 -1.35
C SER A 69 2.16 -1.33 -0.27
N LYS A 70 1.64 -0.84 0.86
CA LYS A 70 1.08 -1.70 1.91
C LYS A 70 -0.16 -2.44 1.44
N LEU A 71 -1.06 -1.77 0.72
CA LEU A 71 -2.27 -2.38 0.15
C LEU A 71 -1.91 -3.51 -0.83
N ASN A 72 -0.90 -3.32 -1.67
CA ASN A 72 -0.41 -4.37 -2.58
C ASN A 72 0.12 -5.58 -1.81
N CYS A 73 0.89 -5.37 -0.73
CA CYS A 73 1.35 -6.46 0.13
C CYS A 73 0.18 -7.21 0.79
N ALA A 74 -0.82 -6.49 1.30
CA ALA A 74 -2.00 -7.06 1.93
C ALA A 74 -2.85 -7.87 0.93
N GLN A 75 -3.00 -7.38 -0.30
CA GLN A 75 -3.67 -8.13 -1.37
C GLN A 75 -2.98 -9.47 -1.68
N VAL A 76 -1.65 -9.47 -1.78
CA VAL A 76 -0.86 -10.70 -2.00
C VAL A 76 -1.02 -11.66 -0.82
N GLU A 77 -0.99 -11.16 0.41
CA GLU A 77 -1.19 -11.97 1.60
C GLU A 77 -2.58 -12.62 1.63
N LEU A 78 -3.64 -11.87 1.36
CA LEU A 78 -5.00 -12.40 1.32
C LEU A 78 -5.13 -13.51 0.26
N LYS A 79 -4.56 -13.32 -0.93
CA LYS A 79 -4.53 -14.35 -1.99
C LYS A 79 -3.77 -15.61 -1.56
N ARG A 80 -2.64 -15.45 -0.86
CA ARG A 80 -1.91 -16.59 -0.27
C ARG A 80 -2.80 -17.37 0.71
N LEU A 81 -3.49 -16.67 1.62
CA LEU A 81 -4.43 -17.30 2.57
C LEU A 81 -5.58 -18.01 1.86
N GLN A 82 -6.15 -17.41 0.80
CA GLN A 82 -7.18 -18.07 -0.03
C GLN A 82 -6.67 -19.39 -0.62
N GLY A 83 -5.44 -19.40 -1.16
CA GLY A 83 -4.83 -20.63 -1.67
C GLY A 83 -4.59 -21.69 -0.59
N GLU A 84 -4.15 -21.29 0.60
CA GLU A 84 -3.97 -22.19 1.74
C GLU A 84 -5.30 -22.77 2.23
N TYR A 85 -6.34 -21.94 2.30
CA TYR A 85 -7.68 -22.37 2.65
C TYR A 85 -8.26 -23.36 1.61
N THR A 86 -8.13 -23.09 0.31
CA THR A 86 -8.60 -24.02 -0.74
C THR A 86 -7.89 -25.37 -0.62
N LYS A 87 -6.56 -25.39 -0.42
CA LYS A 87 -5.80 -26.63 -0.19
C LYS A 87 -6.27 -27.36 1.07
N ALA A 88 -6.50 -26.64 2.18
CA ALA A 88 -6.98 -27.22 3.43
C ALA A 88 -8.41 -27.79 3.29
N LYS A 89 -9.29 -27.08 2.58
CA LYS A 89 -10.67 -27.50 2.25
C LYS A 89 -10.68 -28.74 1.36
N GLU A 90 -9.80 -28.82 0.39
CA GLU A 90 -9.66 -30.00 -0.48
C GLU A 90 -9.10 -31.23 0.26
N ASN A 91 -8.05 -31.05 1.07
CA ASN A 91 -7.52 -32.13 1.90
C ASN A 91 -8.55 -32.64 2.91
N SER A 92 -9.48 -31.78 3.33
CA SER A 92 -10.61 -32.14 4.18
C SER A 92 -11.60 -33.08 3.50
N LYS A 93 -11.87 -32.90 2.20
CA LYS A 93 -12.76 -33.79 1.41
C LYS A 93 -12.16 -35.19 1.27
N LYS A 94 -10.84 -35.30 1.11
CA LYS A 94 -10.14 -36.61 1.03
C LYS A 94 -10.21 -37.41 2.33
N LYS A 95 -10.13 -36.76 3.50
CA LYS A 95 -10.22 -37.42 4.81
C LYS A 95 -11.62 -37.90 5.21
N GLN A 96 -12.68 -37.42 4.54
CA GLN A 96 -14.07 -37.87 4.79
C GLN A 96 -14.46 -39.11 3.98
N ASN A 97 -13.70 -39.48 2.94
CA ASN A 97 -13.88 -40.71 2.16
C ASN A 97 -12.84 -41.81 2.46
N PRO A 98 -12.60 -42.27 3.71
CA PRO A 98 -11.93 -43.56 3.94
C PRO A 98 -12.92 -44.75 3.97
N LEU A 99 -14.23 -44.52 3.86
CA LEU A 99 -15.26 -45.52 4.19
C LEU A 99 -15.65 -46.49 3.06
N ASP A 100 -15.04 -46.43 1.88
CA ASP A 100 -15.43 -47.27 0.75
C ASP A 100 -14.45 -48.43 0.44
N TYR A 101 -13.36 -48.55 1.22
CA TYR A 101 -12.36 -49.62 1.00
C TYR A 101 -12.44 -50.78 2.02
N GLN A 102 -13.28 -50.68 3.05
CA GLN A 102 -13.32 -51.65 4.16
C GLN A 102 -14.63 -52.46 4.25
N ALA A 103 -15.54 -52.34 3.27
CA ALA A 103 -16.81 -53.08 3.27
C ALA A 103 -16.86 -54.27 2.30
N ALA A 104 -15.81 -54.52 1.51
CA ALA A 104 -15.77 -55.57 0.47
C ALA A 104 -14.98 -56.83 0.88
N ALA A 105 -14.72 -57.05 2.16
CA ALA A 105 -13.98 -58.22 2.67
C ALA A 105 -14.84 -59.09 3.61
N GLY A 106 -16.09 -59.32 3.23
CA GLY A 106 -17.03 -60.19 3.96
C GLY A 106 -17.61 -61.26 3.05
N ASP A 107 -17.02 -62.46 3.15
CA ASP A 107 -17.57 -63.80 2.95
C ASP A 107 -18.18 -64.24 1.58
N TYR A 108 -17.72 -65.42 1.14
CA TYR A 108 -18.05 -66.25 -0.05
C TYR A 108 -19.55 -66.31 -0.42
N ASP A 109 -20.03 -66.58 -1.66
CA ASP A 109 -19.65 -67.59 -2.67
C ASP A 109 -20.44 -67.31 -3.98
N ASP A 110 -19.97 -67.83 -5.12
CA ASP A 110 -20.64 -67.96 -6.45
C ASP A 110 -20.70 -66.72 -7.41
N TYR A 111 -20.43 -66.96 -8.71
CA TYR A 111 -20.27 -66.02 -9.88
C TYR A 111 -18.88 -65.39 -10.14
N GLU A 112 -17.92 -66.20 -10.58
CA GLU A 112 -16.55 -65.77 -10.93
C GLU A 112 -16.43 -64.98 -12.25
N ASP A 113 -17.36 -65.10 -13.21
CA ASP A 113 -17.24 -64.45 -14.54
C ASP A 113 -17.94 -63.06 -14.65
N VAL A 114 -19.01 -62.84 -13.88
CA VAL A 114 -19.74 -61.55 -13.85
C VAL A 114 -19.10 -60.56 -12.87
N ALA A 115 -18.43 -61.05 -11.81
CA ALA A 115 -17.74 -60.22 -10.84
C ALA A 115 -16.49 -59.53 -11.44
N ILE A 116 -15.73 -60.22 -12.31
CA ILE A 116 -14.54 -59.66 -12.97
C ILE A 116 -14.91 -58.51 -13.92
N SER A 117 -16.00 -58.68 -14.68
CA SER A 117 -16.51 -57.65 -15.60
C SER A 117 -17.03 -56.41 -14.87
N ASN A 118 -17.71 -56.59 -13.74
CA ASN A 118 -18.18 -55.49 -12.91
C ASN A 118 -17.02 -54.76 -12.19
N ASP A 119 -16.03 -55.46 -11.66
CA ASP A 119 -14.84 -54.85 -11.03
C ASP A 119 -14.05 -54.00 -12.04
N GLN A 120 -13.88 -54.52 -13.27
CA GLN A 120 -13.20 -53.78 -14.33
C GLN A 120 -13.99 -52.55 -14.78
N ARG A 121 -15.32 -52.63 -14.88
CA ARG A 121 -16.20 -51.49 -15.18
C ARG A 121 -16.18 -50.45 -14.07
N GLN A 122 -16.19 -50.88 -12.80
CA GLN A 122 -16.13 -50.00 -11.64
C GLN A 122 -14.79 -49.25 -11.58
N ARG A 123 -13.67 -49.94 -11.83
CA ARG A 123 -12.33 -49.33 -11.94
C ARG A 123 -12.23 -48.30 -13.06
N LEU A 124 -12.91 -48.53 -14.19
CA LEU A 124 -12.95 -47.58 -15.30
C LEU A 124 -13.81 -46.35 -14.98
N LEU A 125 -14.94 -46.54 -14.29
CA LEU A 125 -15.77 -45.44 -13.80
C LEU A 125 -15.03 -44.60 -12.75
N ASP A 126 -14.34 -45.23 -11.80
CA ASP A 126 -13.53 -44.55 -10.79
C ASP A 126 -12.34 -43.80 -11.41
N ASN A 127 -11.69 -44.39 -12.44
CA ASN A 127 -10.66 -43.68 -13.21
C ASN A 127 -11.25 -42.49 -13.96
N SER A 128 -12.41 -42.65 -14.60
CA SER A 128 -13.09 -41.56 -15.32
C SER A 128 -13.46 -40.42 -14.37
N GLU A 129 -14.03 -40.73 -13.20
CA GLU A 129 -14.37 -39.74 -12.19
C GLU A 129 -13.13 -39.05 -11.63
N THR A 130 -12.04 -39.80 -11.41
CA THR A 130 -10.76 -39.25 -10.95
C THR A 130 -10.13 -38.33 -12.00
N ILE A 131 -10.21 -38.69 -13.28
CA ILE A 131 -9.72 -37.87 -14.40
C ILE A 131 -10.54 -36.59 -14.51
N GLU A 132 -11.87 -36.68 -14.47
CA GLU A 132 -12.75 -35.51 -14.53
C GLU A 132 -12.50 -34.54 -13.37
N ARG A 133 -12.37 -35.08 -12.14
CA ARG A 133 -11.99 -34.29 -10.95
C ARG A 133 -10.61 -33.64 -11.09
N THR A 134 -9.65 -34.35 -11.67
CA THR A 134 -8.30 -33.83 -11.91
C THR A 134 -8.30 -32.74 -12.99
N GLY A 135 -9.10 -32.91 -14.05
CA GLY A 135 -9.31 -31.90 -15.09
C GLY A 135 -9.91 -30.62 -14.52
N ASN A 136 -10.98 -30.74 -13.72
CA ASN A 136 -11.60 -29.59 -13.06
C ASN A 136 -10.64 -28.86 -12.12
N ARG A 137 -9.76 -29.58 -11.41
CA ARG A 137 -8.71 -28.99 -10.56
C ARG A 137 -7.63 -28.29 -11.35
N LEU A 138 -7.21 -28.88 -12.47
CA LEU A 138 -6.23 -28.27 -13.35
C LEU A 138 -6.77 -26.95 -13.93
N GLN A 139 -8.04 -26.96 -14.35
CA GLN A 139 -8.72 -25.79 -14.88
C GLN A 139 -8.88 -24.69 -13.83
N GLU A 140 -9.29 -25.04 -12.61
CA GLU A 140 -9.40 -24.07 -11.51
C GLU A 140 -8.02 -23.53 -11.11
N GLY A 141 -7.00 -24.39 -11.00
CA GLY A 141 -5.63 -23.98 -10.73
C GLY A 141 -5.07 -23.05 -11.80
N TYR A 142 -5.32 -23.35 -13.07
CA TYR A 142 -4.94 -22.51 -14.20
C TYR A 142 -5.61 -21.14 -14.14
N ARG A 143 -6.90 -21.09 -13.83
CA ARG A 143 -7.63 -19.82 -13.65
C ARG A 143 -7.01 -18.96 -12.55
N VAL A 144 -6.72 -19.56 -11.39
CA VAL A 144 -6.11 -18.84 -10.26
C VAL A 144 -4.70 -18.34 -10.61
N VAL A 145 -3.92 -19.11 -11.37
CA VAL A 145 -2.57 -18.70 -11.83
C VAL A 145 -2.66 -17.50 -12.77
N ILE A 146 -3.57 -17.51 -13.75
CA ILE A 146 -3.77 -16.37 -14.66
C ILE A 146 -4.22 -15.12 -13.90
N GLU A 147 -5.17 -15.27 -12.97
CA GLU A 147 -5.63 -14.14 -12.15
C GLU A 147 -4.46 -13.55 -11.35
N THR A 148 -3.61 -14.42 -10.79
CA THR A 148 -2.41 -14.04 -10.04
C THR A 148 -1.37 -13.36 -10.95
N GLU A 149 -1.17 -13.85 -12.17
CA GLU A 149 -0.27 -13.23 -13.16
C GLU A 149 -0.75 -11.83 -13.56
N THR A 150 -2.04 -11.70 -13.85
CA THR A 150 -2.66 -10.43 -14.24
C THR A 150 -2.52 -9.40 -13.11
N MET A 151 -2.78 -9.82 -11.87
CA MET A 151 -2.63 -8.98 -10.70
C MET A 151 -1.15 -8.61 -10.45
N GLY A 152 -0.23 -9.56 -10.60
CA GLY A 152 1.21 -9.31 -10.49
C GLY A 152 1.70 -8.29 -11.52
N ALA A 153 1.21 -8.39 -12.76
CA ALA A 153 1.50 -7.42 -13.81
C ALA A 153 0.96 -6.02 -13.47
N GLN A 154 -0.25 -5.94 -12.91
CA GLN A 154 -0.83 -4.67 -12.47
C GLN A 154 -0.03 -4.04 -11.32
N ILE A 155 0.37 -4.84 -10.32
CA ILE A 155 1.21 -4.37 -9.21
C ILE A 155 2.57 -3.85 -9.72
N LEU A 156 3.20 -4.56 -10.67
CA LEU A 156 4.47 -4.12 -11.27
C LEU A 156 4.30 -2.80 -12.04
N SER A 157 3.21 -2.64 -12.78
CA SER A 157 2.87 -1.40 -13.48
C SER A 157 2.70 -0.25 -12.50
N ASP A 158 1.96 -0.45 -11.41
CA ASP A 158 1.72 0.57 -10.39
C ASP A 158 3.03 0.99 -9.69
N LEU A 159 3.90 0.02 -9.37
CA LEU A 159 5.22 0.29 -8.80
C LEU A 159 6.12 1.07 -9.77
N HIS A 160 6.03 0.76 -11.07
CA HIS A 160 6.77 1.49 -12.10
C HIS A 160 6.30 2.95 -12.17
N GLN A 161 4.99 3.18 -12.20
CA GLN A 161 4.41 4.52 -12.22
C GLN A 161 4.73 5.33 -10.94
N GLN A 162 4.72 4.67 -9.79
CA GLN A 162 5.15 5.27 -8.53
C GLN A 162 6.63 5.67 -8.57
N ARG A 163 7.51 4.80 -9.09
CA ARG A 163 8.94 5.11 -9.27
C ARG A 163 9.15 6.32 -10.18
N GLU A 164 8.46 6.37 -11.32
CA GLU A 164 8.52 7.49 -12.25
C GLU A 164 8.07 8.80 -11.58
N THR A 165 6.97 8.75 -10.82
CA THR A 165 6.47 9.90 -10.06
C THR A 165 7.52 10.41 -9.07
N ILE A 166 8.16 9.52 -8.30
CA ILE A 166 9.23 9.88 -7.36
C ILE A 166 10.42 10.51 -8.10
N GLN A 167 10.82 9.95 -9.24
CA GLN A 167 11.92 10.47 -10.04
C GLN A 167 11.61 11.88 -10.56
N ASN A 168 10.40 12.09 -11.08
CA ASN A 168 9.94 13.40 -11.56
C ASN A 168 9.86 14.42 -10.44
N SER A 169 9.35 14.06 -9.26
CA SER A 169 9.36 14.93 -8.08
C SER A 169 10.78 15.30 -7.65
N ARG A 170 11.72 14.35 -7.64
CA ARG A 170 13.14 14.61 -7.33
C ARG A 170 13.80 15.53 -8.35
N ALA A 171 13.51 15.35 -9.64
CA ALA A 171 14.00 16.21 -10.70
C ALA A 171 13.50 17.65 -10.53
N ARG A 172 12.19 17.82 -10.29
CA ARG A 172 11.57 19.13 -10.00
C ARG A 172 12.19 19.79 -8.76
N LEU A 173 12.39 19.06 -7.67
CA LEU A 173 13.03 19.60 -6.47
C LEU A 173 14.48 20.05 -6.72
N ARG A 174 15.22 19.33 -7.56
CA ARG A 174 16.59 19.71 -7.94
C ARG A 174 16.60 20.97 -8.81
N GLU A 175 15.65 21.10 -9.73
CA GLU A 175 15.46 22.31 -10.55
C GLU A 175 15.05 23.51 -9.69
N THR A 176 14.05 23.35 -8.81
CA THR A 176 13.62 24.39 -7.87
C THR A 176 14.75 24.81 -6.94
N ASN A 177 15.60 23.89 -6.47
CA ASN A 177 16.80 24.24 -5.68
C ASN A 177 17.81 25.09 -6.49
N ALA A 178 18.00 24.78 -7.76
CA ALA A 178 18.87 25.57 -8.64
C ALA A 178 18.29 26.97 -8.90
N GLU A 179 16.98 27.08 -9.08
CA GLU A 179 16.27 28.35 -9.20
C GLU A 179 16.29 29.15 -7.89
N LEU A 180 16.12 28.51 -6.73
CA LEU A 180 16.27 29.15 -5.42
C LEU A 180 17.68 29.72 -5.23
N GLY A 181 18.72 28.98 -5.65
CA GLY A 181 20.09 29.46 -5.60
C GLY A 181 20.32 30.71 -6.48
N ARG A 182 19.71 30.74 -7.67
CA ARG A 182 19.75 31.91 -8.56
C ARG A 182 18.95 33.09 -8.00
N ALA A 183 17.75 32.84 -7.50
CA ALA A 183 16.88 33.83 -6.89
C ALA A 183 17.51 34.42 -5.62
N SER A 184 18.14 33.60 -4.78
CA SER A 184 18.90 34.06 -3.61
C SER A 184 20.04 34.99 -4.00
N ARG A 185 20.76 34.67 -5.09
CA ARG A 185 21.84 35.52 -5.60
C ARG A 185 21.33 36.86 -6.13
N THR A 186 20.23 36.87 -6.89
CA THR A 186 19.62 38.12 -7.39
C THR A 186 19.01 38.95 -6.26
N LEU A 187 18.31 38.31 -5.31
CA LEU A 187 17.78 39.00 -4.12
C LEU A 187 18.89 39.63 -3.28
N ASN A 188 20.01 38.92 -3.08
CA ASN A 188 21.14 39.49 -2.35
C ASN A 188 21.73 40.71 -3.10
N THR A 189 21.86 40.65 -4.43
CA THR A 189 22.30 41.83 -5.21
C THR A 189 21.32 43.00 -5.15
N MET A 190 20.00 42.74 -5.14
CA MET A 190 18.98 43.79 -4.97
C MET A 190 19.04 44.38 -3.56
N MET A 191 19.20 43.53 -2.53
CA MET A 191 19.31 43.94 -1.14
C MET A 191 20.55 44.82 -0.90
N LEU A 192 21.72 44.45 -1.42
CA LEU A 192 22.93 45.28 -1.34
C LEU A 192 22.75 46.63 -2.06
N ARG A 193 22.07 46.64 -3.22
CA ARG A 193 21.80 47.88 -3.96
C ARG A 193 20.86 48.80 -3.17
N ALA A 194 19.81 48.26 -2.57
CA ALA A 194 18.88 49.02 -1.72
C ALA A 194 19.55 49.55 -0.43
N LEU A 195 20.43 48.76 0.18
CA LEU A 195 21.23 49.21 1.34
C LEU A 195 22.16 50.37 0.97
N ARG A 196 22.81 50.32 -0.20
CA ARG A 196 23.68 51.40 -0.69
C ARG A 196 22.90 52.72 -0.88
N GLU A 197 21.72 52.65 -1.48
CA GLU A 197 20.87 53.83 -1.69
C GLU A 197 20.47 54.47 -0.35
N LYS A 198 20.01 53.65 0.60
CA LYS A 198 19.67 54.14 1.94
C LYS A 198 20.88 54.70 2.69
N ALA A 199 22.06 54.09 2.57
CA ALA A 199 23.29 54.56 3.22
C ALA A 199 23.69 55.96 2.73
N VAL A 200 23.60 56.22 1.43
CA VAL A 200 23.90 57.56 0.87
C VAL A 200 22.93 58.60 1.43
N LEU A 201 21.64 58.27 1.50
CA LEU A 201 20.63 59.19 2.04
C LEU A 201 20.88 59.54 3.52
N TYR A 202 21.26 58.56 4.35
CA TYR A 202 21.62 58.82 5.75
C TYR A 202 22.88 59.69 5.89
N VAL A 203 23.91 59.45 5.07
CA VAL A 203 25.14 60.27 5.08
C VAL A 203 24.83 61.73 4.72
N VAL A 204 24.08 61.96 3.64
CA VAL A 204 23.71 63.31 3.20
C VAL A 204 22.85 64.02 4.24
N GLY A 205 21.84 63.34 4.78
CA GLY A 205 20.98 63.89 5.85
C GLY A 205 21.77 64.23 7.12
N GLY A 206 22.73 63.39 7.50
CA GLY A 206 23.64 63.64 8.62
C GLY A 206 24.51 64.87 8.42
N VAL A 207 25.14 65.02 7.24
CA VAL A 207 25.94 66.21 6.91
C VAL A 207 25.10 67.48 6.96
N PHE A 208 23.88 67.45 6.40
CA PHE A 208 22.95 68.57 6.47
C PHE A 208 22.59 68.94 7.92
N GLY A 209 22.30 67.93 8.75
CA GLY A 209 22.01 68.13 10.17
C GLY A 209 23.18 68.78 10.92
N VAL A 210 24.41 68.30 10.70
CA VAL A 210 25.61 68.88 11.31
C VAL A 210 25.81 70.33 10.86
N ALA A 211 25.62 70.65 9.57
CA ALA A 211 25.75 72.01 9.06
C ALA A 211 24.75 72.98 9.71
N VAL A 212 23.51 72.54 9.93
CA VAL A 212 22.48 73.32 10.64
C VAL A 212 22.88 73.56 12.10
N VAL A 213 23.34 72.52 12.80
CA VAL A 213 23.78 72.63 14.19
C VAL A 213 24.97 73.60 14.32
N VAL A 214 25.95 73.51 13.42
CA VAL A 214 27.10 74.43 13.39
C VAL A 214 26.65 75.86 13.09
N SER A 215 25.75 76.07 12.12
CA SER A 215 25.24 77.40 11.80
C SER A 215 24.50 78.04 12.98
N LEU A 216 23.67 77.25 13.68
CA LEU A 216 22.98 77.70 14.90
C LEU A 216 23.97 77.99 16.02
N TYR A 217 24.97 77.13 16.23
CA TYR A 217 26.01 77.35 17.23
C TYR A 217 26.80 78.62 16.95
N LEU A 218 27.22 78.86 15.70
CA LEU A 218 27.92 80.10 15.32
C LEU A 218 27.02 81.32 15.49
N THR A 219 25.73 81.23 15.17
CA THR A 219 24.78 82.35 15.36
C THR A 219 24.55 82.65 16.84
N PHE A 220 24.36 81.63 17.68
CA PHE A 220 24.15 81.79 19.12
C PHE A 220 25.42 82.16 19.87
N SER A 221 26.57 81.63 19.43
CA SER A 221 27.90 81.90 19.99
C SER A 221 28.56 83.14 19.40
N SER A 222 27.90 83.83 18.47
CA SER A 222 28.21 85.22 18.12
C SER A 222 27.34 86.11 19.00
N PRO A 223 27.69 86.36 20.29
CA PRO A 223 27.00 87.37 21.04
C PRO A 223 27.19 88.68 20.28
N THR A 224 26.06 89.26 19.90
CA THR A 224 25.93 90.57 19.27
C THR A 224 26.85 91.54 20.01
N THR A 225 28.06 91.75 19.50
CA THR A 225 28.92 92.85 19.92
C THR A 225 28.35 94.06 19.21
N ALA A 226 27.20 94.53 19.70
CA ALA A 226 26.69 95.85 19.40
C ALA A 226 27.69 96.82 20.03
N THR A 227 28.68 97.19 19.23
CA THR A 227 29.61 98.28 19.51
C THR A 227 28.81 99.57 19.59
N ASN A 228 28.73 100.10 20.82
CA ASN A 228 28.42 101.50 21.09
C ASN A 228 29.43 102.40 20.36
N SER A 229 28.94 103.26 19.47
CA SER A 229 29.30 104.68 19.33
C SER A 229 28.62 105.27 18.11
#